data_AF-A0A966PTL6-F1
#
_entry.id   AF-A0A966PTL6-F1
#
_cell.length_a   1.000
_cell.length_b   1.000
_cell.length_c   1.000
_cell.angle_alpha   90.00
_cell.angle_beta   90.00
_cell.angle_gamma   90.00
#
_symmetry.space_group_name_H-M   'P 1'
#
loop_
_entity.id
_entity.type
_entity.pdbx_description
1 polymer ?
#
loop_
_entity_poly.entity_id
_entity_poly.type
_entity_poly.pdbx_seq_one_letter_code
_entity_poly.pdbx_strand_id
1 'polypeptide(L)'
;MDVSKIDLNKLPIDKRKEFIQYAIKLDEKKKEEKVNQDFLTFVKSVWPDFVEGKHHKKIAEQFNRLAEGKINRLIINMKLRCAKIHKPRAVGRRNKVVNTLQRVSDRRSRAAERIYLSSMIRILNRTQ
;
A
#
# COMPACT_ATOMS: atom_id res chain seq x y z
N MET A 1 31.64 2.85 2.51
CA MET A 1 33.05 2.81 2.96
C MET A 1 33.17 4.00 3.85
N ASP A 2 33.27 3.76 5.14
CA ASP A 2 33.28 4.84 6.11
C ASP A 2 34.61 5.58 5.99
N VAL A 3 34.53 6.85 5.59
CA VAL A 3 35.69 7.71 5.38
C VAL A 3 36.54 7.85 6.66
N SER A 4 35.93 7.59 7.82
CA SER A 4 36.56 7.57 9.15
C SER A 4 37.53 6.40 9.38
N LYS A 5 37.54 5.38 8.51
CA LYS A 5 38.41 4.20 8.65
C LYS A 5 39.75 4.32 7.91
N ILE A 6 39.98 5.42 7.19
CA ILE A 6 41.15 5.59 6.31
C ILE A 6 42.09 6.62 6.93
N ASP A 7 43.33 6.19 7.21
CA ASP A 7 44.38 7.05 7.76
C ASP A 7 44.81 8.11 6.73
N LEU A 8 44.22 9.30 6.82
CA LEU A 8 44.53 10.42 5.92
C LEU A 8 45.99 10.89 6.01
N ASN A 9 46.70 10.58 7.10
CA ASN A 9 48.09 10.97 7.31
C ASN A 9 49.09 10.22 6.41
N LYS A 10 48.69 9.10 5.81
CA LYS A 10 49.54 8.29 4.91
C LYS A 10 49.52 8.80 3.46
N LEU A 11 48.61 9.70 3.11
CA LEU A 11 48.52 10.25 1.75
C LEU A 11 49.35 11.55 1.62
N PRO A 12 49.97 11.78 0.44
CA PRO A 12 50.58 13.07 0.10
C PRO A 12 49.59 14.22 0.26
N ILE A 13 50.06 15.37 0.76
CA ILE A 13 49.26 16.57 1.04
C ILE A 13 48.33 16.95 -0.12
N ASP A 14 48.84 16.86 -1.34
CA ASP A 14 48.11 17.24 -2.56
C ASP A 14 46.97 16.27 -2.89
N LYS A 15 47.18 14.97 -2.62
CA LYS A 15 46.20 13.91 -2.89
C LYS A 15 45.12 13.78 -1.82
N ARG A 16 45.35 14.32 -0.61
CA ARG A 16 44.35 14.31 0.46
C ARG A 16 43.08 15.06 0.09
N LYS A 17 43.20 16.23 -0.55
CA LYS A 17 42.04 17.04 -0.96
C LYS A 17 41.20 16.32 -2.02
N GLU A 18 41.85 15.81 -3.06
CA GLU A 18 41.18 15.04 -4.12
C GLU A 18 40.47 13.82 -3.54
N PHE A 19 41.16 13.07 -2.65
CA PHE A 19 40.60 11.88 -2.03
C PHE A 19 39.32 12.18 -1.23
N ILE A 20 39.32 13.23 -0.40
CA ILE A 20 38.15 13.64 0.37
C ILE A 20 36.98 13.99 -0.56
N GLN A 21 37.25 14.73 -1.64
CA GLN A 21 36.22 15.11 -2.60
C GLN A 21 35.61 13.90 -3.32
N TYR A 22 36.43 12.94 -3.75
CA TYR A 22 35.93 11.71 -4.34
C TYR A 22 35.18 10.83 -3.34
N ALA A 23 35.61 10.80 -2.08
CA ALA A 23 34.93 10.05 -1.04
C ALA A 23 33.52 10.59 -0.78
N ILE A 24 33.33 11.92 -0.74
CA ILE A 24 32.02 12.56 -0.61
C ILE A 24 31.13 12.19 -1.80
N LYS A 25 31.62 12.37 -3.03
CA LYS A 25 30.87 12.03 -4.26
C LYS A 25 30.46 10.56 -4.31
N LEU A 26 31.34 9.68 -3.85
CA LEU A 26 31.07 8.25 -3.81
C LEU A 26 30.01 7.91 -2.75
N ASP A 27 29.99 8.61 -1.62
CA ASP A 27 28.93 8.42 -0.61
C ASP A 27 27.57 8.93 -1.10
N GLU A 28 27.54 10.09 -1.77
CA GLU A 28 26.34 10.63 -2.41
C GLU A 28 25.76 9.65 -3.42
N LYS A 29 26.57 9.15 -4.36
CA LYS A 29 26.13 8.16 -5.35
C LYS A 29 25.61 6.87 -4.72
N LYS A 30 26.24 6.39 -3.65
CA LYS A 30 25.77 5.19 -2.94
C LYS A 30 24.43 5.41 -2.26
N LYS A 31 24.18 6.62 -1.75
CA LYS A 31 22.86 6.98 -1.20
C LYS A 31 21.83 7.02 -2.31
N GLU A 32 22.14 7.65 -3.44
CA GLU A 32 21.27 7.69 -4.62
C GLU A 32 20.92 6.29 -5.14
N GLU A 33 21.90 5.40 -5.27
CA GLU A 33 21.68 4.01 -5.69
C GLU A 33 20.71 3.27 -4.77
N LYS A 34 20.90 3.39 -3.44
CA LYS A 34 20.01 2.75 -2.46
C LYS A 34 18.59 3.31 -2.50
N VAL A 35 18.47 4.62 -2.66
CA VAL A 35 17.19 5.33 -2.77
C VAL A 35 16.44 4.90 -4.04
N ASN A 36 17.15 4.70 -5.15
CA ASN A 36 16.56 4.25 -6.41
C ASN A 36 16.12 2.77 -6.38
N GLN A 37 16.81 1.92 -5.62
CA GLN A 37 16.50 0.49 -5.55
C GLN A 37 15.37 0.14 -4.58
N ASP A 38 15.23 0.90 -3.48
CA ASP A 38 14.23 0.61 -2.45
C ASP A 38 13.33 1.81 -2.16
N PHE A 39 12.03 1.63 -2.42
CA PHE A 39 11.01 2.64 -2.19
C PHE A 39 10.95 3.13 -0.74
N LEU A 40 11.13 2.24 0.23
CA LEU A 40 10.98 2.61 1.65
C LEU A 40 12.15 3.48 2.11
N THR A 41 13.35 3.19 1.61
CA THR A 41 14.54 4.02 1.79
C THR A 41 14.37 5.40 1.16
N PHE A 42 13.77 5.49 -0.03
CA PHE A 42 13.40 6.76 -0.65
C PHE A 42 12.46 7.58 0.24
N VAL A 43 11.35 7.00 0.71
CA VAL A 43 10.37 7.71 1.55
C VAL A 43 11.01 8.29 2.81
N LYS A 44 11.91 7.55 3.46
CA LYS A 44 12.64 8.04 4.65
C LYS A 44 13.63 9.15 4.35
N SER A 45 14.25 9.13 3.17
CA SER A 45 15.17 10.20 2.76
C SER A 45 14.44 11.54 2.55
N VAL A 46 13.20 11.48 2.05
CA VAL A 46 12.34 12.67 1.85
C VAL A 46 11.64 13.10 3.14
N TRP A 47 11.18 12.13 3.94
CA TRP A 47 10.54 12.35 5.24
C TRP A 47 11.22 11.54 6.34
N PRO A 48 12.21 12.13 7.03
CA PRO A 48 12.93 11.46 8.12
C PRO A 48 12.02 11.04 9.28
N ASP A 49 10.97 11.80 9.56
CA ASP A 49 10.01 11.53 10.64
C ASP A 49 8.98 10.45 10.30
N PHE A 50 9.08 9.84 9.12
CA PHE A 50 8.14 8.81 8.68
C PHE A 50 8.26 7.53 9.50
N VAL A 51 7.19 7.18 10.22
CA VAL A 51 7.10 5.93 10.97
C VAL A 51 6.47 4.85 10.10
N GLU A 52 7.25 3.82 9.76
CA GLU A 52 6.77 2.69 8.97
C GLU A 52 6.03 1.64 9.83
N GLY A 53 4.87 1.18 9.34
CA GLY A 53 4.14 0.04 9.91
C GLY A 53 4.26 -1.21 9.04
N LYS A 54 3.73 -2.35 9.51
CA LYS A 54 3.70 -3.62 8.76
C LYS A 54 3.09 -3.49 7.36
N HIS A 55 2.06 -2.65 7.21
CA HIS A 55 1.38 -2.46 5.93
C HIS A 55 2.22 -1.65 4.93
N HIS A 56 3.04 -0.70 5.40
CA HIS A 56 3.96 0.06 4.54
C HIS A 56 5.01 -0.85 3.91
N LYS A 57 5.53 -1.84 4.64
CA LYS A 57 6.47 -2.82 4.08
C LYS A 57 5.87 -3.62 2.92
N LYS A 58 4.64 -4.11 3.08
CA LYS A 58 3.92 -4.83 2.02
C LYS A 58 3.68 -3.96 0.80
N ILE A 59 3.30 -2.70 1.01
CA ILE A 59 3.07 -1.74 -0.07
C ILE A 59 4.38 -1.40 -0.79
N ALA A 60 5.46 -1.16 -0.04
CA ALA A 60 6.79 -0.89 -0.59
C ALA A 60 7.29 -2.05 -1.45
N GLU A 61 7.10 -3.29 -1.02
CA GLU A 61 7.47 -4.48 -1.81
C GLU A 61 6.73 -4.52 -3.16
N GLN A 62 5.43 -4.18 -3.19
CA GLN A 62 4.69 -4.12 -4.45
C GLN A 62 5.18 -2.98 -5.35
N PHE A 63 5.57 -1.83 -4.78
CA PHE A 63 6.19 -0.74 -5.52
C PHE A 63 7.56 -1.12 -6.08
N ASN A 64 8.38 -1.84 -5.31
CA ASN A 64 9.67 -2.35 -5.81
C ASN A 64 9.46 -3.30 -6.99
N ARG A 65 8.45 -4.19 -6.92
CA ARG A 65 8.08 -5.08 -8.05
C ARG A 65 7.56 -4.33 -9.28
N LEU A 66 6.90 -3.19 -9.08
CA LEU A 66 6.46 -2.29 -10.15
C LEU A 66 7.67 -1.62 -10.81
N ALA A 67 8.63 -1.12 -10.01
CA ALA A 67 9.86 -0.48 -10.50
C ALA A 67 10.76 -1.47 -11.27
N GLU A 68 10.82 -2.72 -10.83
CA GLU A 68 11.51 -3.82 -11.53
C GLU A 68 10.83 -4.22 -12.85
N GLY A 69 9.62 -3.72 -13.13
CA GLY A 69 8.86 -4.07 -14.33
C GLY A 69 8.21 -5.46 -14.29
N LYS A 70 8.20 -6.14 -13.12
CA LYS A 70 7.50 -7.43 -12.95
C LYS A 70 5.99 -7.28 -12.97
N ILE A 71 5.50 -6.09 -12.62
CA ILE A 71 4.08 -5.74 -12.60
C ILE A 71 3.94 -4.48 -13.46
N ASN A 72 2.99 -4.45 -14.39
CA ASN A 72 2.75 -3.27 -15.24
C ASN A 72 1.77 -2.27 -14.61
N ARG A 73 0.87 -2.75 -13.74
CA ARG A 73 -0.15 -1.93 -13.06
C ARG A 73 -0.41 -2.47 -11.66
N LEU A 74 -0.43 -1.59 -10.66
CA LEU A 74 -0.72 -1.93 -9.26
C LEU A 74 -1.96 -1.16 -8.80
N ILE A 75 -3.01 -1.88 -8.38
CA ILE A 75 -4.24 -1.28 -7.82
C ILE A 75 -4.22 -1.47 -6.31
N ILE A 76 -4.20 -0.37 -5.55
CA ILE A 76 -4.16 -0.40 -4.09
C ILE A 76 -5.46 0.18 -3.54
N ASN A 77 -6.26 -0.66 -2.87
CA ASN A 77 -7.43 -0.19 -2.14
C ASN A 77 -7.02 0.23 -0.72
N MET A 78 -6.61 1.49 -0.57
CA MET A 78 -6.28 2.05 0.75
C MET A 78 -7.56 2.43 1.50
N LYS A 79 -7.65 2.03 2.78
CA LYS A 79 -8.75 2.45 3.65
C LYS A 79 -8.80 3.99 3.71
N LEU A 80 -10.01 4.55 3.66
CA LEU A 80 -10.25 5.99 3.81
C LEU A 80 -9.55 6.52 5.08
N ARG A 81 -8.58 7.42 4.90
CA ARG A 81 -7.77 7.98 6.01
C ARG A 81 -8.50 9.07 6.80
N CYS A 82 -9.55 9.64 6.22
CA CYS A 82 -10.49 10.50 6.93
C CYS A 82 -11.75 9.69 7.19
N ALA A 83 -11.90 9.17 8.41
CA ALA A 83 -13.15 9.21 9.15
C ALA A 83 -13.08 8.28 10.37
N LYS A 84 -12.92 8.87 11.55
CA LYS A 84 -13.77 8.45 12.67
C LYS A 84 -15.20 8.85 12.30
N ILE A 85 -15.88 8.07 11.46
CA ILE A 85 -17.32 7.97 11.66
C ILE A 85 -17.41 7.21 12.97
N HIS A 86 -17.86 7.87 14.02
CA HIS A 86 -18.33 7.22 15.22
C HIS A 86 -19.29 6.13 14.76
N LYS A 87 -18.81 4.88 14.62
CA LYS A 87 -19.73 3.76 14.57
C LYS A 87 -20.37 3.78 15.95
N PRO A 88 -21.69 4.00 16.07
CA PRO A 88 -22.33 3.88 17.36
C PRO A 88 -21.90 2.52 17.90
N ARG A 89 -21.27 2.55 19.07
CA ARG A 89 -20.94 1.35 19.83
C ARG A 89 -22.27 0.59 19.90
N ALA A 90 -22.34 -0.59 19.29
CA ALA A 90 -23.49 -1.46 19.47
C ALA A 90 -23.48 -1.87 20.95
N VAL A 91 -24.08 -1.03 21.79
CA VAL A 91 -24.37 -1.35 23.17
C VAL A 91 -25.36 -2.49 23.08
N GLY A 92 -24.92 -3.66 23.50
CA GLY A 92 -25.76 -4.83 23.57
C GLY A 92 -26.99 -4.53 24.43
N ARG A 93 -28.12 -4.28 23.77
CA ARG A 93 -29.40 -4.82 24.20
C ARG A 93 -29.86 -5.76 23.11
N ARG A 94 -29.78 -7.07 23.41
CA ARG A 94 -30.49 -8.12 22.68
C ARG A 94 -31.99 -7.82 22.75
N ASN A 95 -32.51 -6.97 21.87
CA ASN A 95 -33.94 -6.90 21.61
C ASN A 95 -34.21 -7.84 20.44
N LYS A 96 -34.87 -8.97 20.73
CA LYS A 96 -35.34 -10.01 19.79
C LYS A 96 -36.21 -9.49 18.63
N VAL A 97 -36.47 -8.18 18.53
CA VAL A 97 -37.48 -7.57 17.65
C VAL A 97 -36.88 -6.99 16.36
N VAL A 98 -35.56 -6.79 16.26
CA VAL A 98 -34.93 -6.24 15.03
C VAL A 98 -34.61 -7.28 13.95
N ASN A 99 -34.83 -8.58 14.23
CA ASN A 99 -34.63 -9.65 13.25
C ASN A 99 -35.86 -9.95 12.37
N THR A 100 -36.98 -9.25 12.56
CA THR A 100 -38.15 -9.38 11.67
C THR A 100 -38.11 -8.38 10.51
N LEU A 101 -37.66 -7.14 10.72
CA LEU A 101 -37.66 -6.12 9.67
C LEU A 101 -36.59 -6.37 8.59
N GLN A 102 -35.38 -6.80 8.97
CA GLN A 102 -34.34 -7.20 8.00
C GLN A 102 -34.73 -8.48 7.23
N ARG A 103 -35.54 -9.37 7.83
CA ARG A 103 -36.08 -10.58 7.15
C ARG A 103 -37.27 -10.29 6.23
N VAL A 104 -37.95 -9.16 6.39
CA VAL A 104 -39.08 -8.76 5.53
C VAL A 104 -38.57 -8.03 4.29
N SER A 105 -37.50 -7.23 4.39
CA SER A 105 -36.83 -6.65 3.22
C SER A 105 -36.19 -7.74 2.34
N ASP A 106 -35.54 -8.74 2.94
CA ASP A 106 -34.92 -9.85 2.19
C ASP A 106 -35.93 -10.82 1.55
N ARG A 107 -37.15 -10.95 2.11
CA ARG A 107 -38.20 -11.78 1.50
C ARG A 107 -38.89 -11.12 0.31
N ARG A 108 -38.97 -9.79 0.27
CA ARG A 108 -39.53 -9.05 -0.88
C ARG A 108 -38.58 -9.06 -2.08
N SER A 109 -37.27 -8.96 -1.85
CA SER A 109 -36.28 -8.99 -2.94
C SER A 109 -36.19 -10.36 -3.63
N ARG A 110 -36.24 -11.47 -2.87
CA ARG A 110 -36.18 -12.82 -3.45
C ARG A 110 -37.44 -13.22 -4.23
N ALA A 111 -38.61 -12.69 -3.88
CA ALA A 111 -39.85 -12.94 -4.62
C ALA A 111 -39.84 -12.24 -5.99
N ALA A 112 -39.35 -11.00 -6.04
CA ALA A 112 -39.19 -10.25 -7.29
C ALA A 112 -38.14 -10.91 -8.22
N GLU A 113 -37.00 -11.34 -7.68
CA GLU A 113 -35.99 -12.10 -8.44
C GLU A 113 -36.53 -13.43 -8.96
N ARG A 114 -37.32 -14.17 -8.18
CA ARG A 114 -37.94 -15.43 -8.63
C ARG A 114 -38.93 -15.22 -9.78
N ILE A 115 -39.72 -14.15 -9.74
CA ILE A 115 -40.67 -13.82 -10.82
C ILE A 115 -39.88 -13.43 -12.08
N TYR A 116 -38.85 -12.59 -11.95
CA TYR A 116 -38.01 -12.18 -13.08
C TYR A 116 -37.28 -13.36 -13.72
N LEU A 117 -36.64 -14.22 -12.91
CA LEU A 117 -35.92 -15.41 -13.40
C LEU A 117 -36.88 -16.42 -14.03
N SER A 118 -38.08 -16.62 -13.47
CA SER A 118 -39.08 -17.53 -14.05
C SER A 118 -39.65 -17.00 -15.38
N SER A 119 -39.87 -15.69 -15.50
CA SER A 119 -40.27 -15.06 -16.76
C SER A 119 -39.17 -15.15 -17.82
N MET A 120 -37.91 -14.95 -17.43
CA MET A 120 -36.76 -15.02 -18.36
C MET A 120 -36.52 -16.44 -18.90
N ILE A 121 -36.68 -17.47 -18.04
CA ILE A 121 -36.59 -18.88 -18.46
C ILE A 121 -37.74 -19.25 -19.41
N ARG A 122 -38.96 -18.74 -19.19
CA ARG A 122 -40.09 -18.96 -20.12
C ARG A 122 -39.88 -18.33 -21.49
N ILE A 123 -39.23 -17.17 -21.55
CA ILE A 123 -38.92 -16.48 -22.81
C ILE A 123 -37.85 -17.27 -23.59
N LEU A 124 -36.80 -17.73 -22.91
CA LEU A 124 -35.72 -18.51 -23.52
C LEU A 124 -36.19 -19.87 -24.08
N ASN A 125 -37.15 -20.53 -23.41
CA ASN A 125 -37.71 -21.80 -23.87
C ASN A 125 -38.79 -21.67 -24.98
N ARG A 126 -39.10 -20.45 -25.43
CA ARG A 126 -40.00 -20.20 -26.58
C ARG A 126 -39.25 -19.88 -27.88
N THR A 127 -37.92 -19.74 -27.80
CA THR A 127 -37.06 -19.35 -28.94
C THR A 127 -36.17 -20.49 -29.44
N GLN A 128 -36.47 -21.73 -29.06
CA GLN A 128 -36.02 -22.97 -29.71
C GLN A 128 -37.23 -23.66 -30.33
#